data_AF-A0A2H0V614-F1
#
_entry.id   AF-A0A2H0V614-F1
#
_cell.length_a   1.000
_cell.length_b   1.000
_cell.length_c   1.000
_cell.angle_alpha   90.00
_cell.angle_beta   90.00
_cell.angle_gamma   90.00
#
_symmetry.space_group_name_H-M   'P 1'
#
loop_
_entity.id
_entity.type
_entity.pdbx_description
1 polymer ?
#
loop_
_entity_poly.entity_id
_entity_poly.type
_entity_poly.pdbx_seq_one_letter_code
_entity_poly.pdbx_strand_id
1 'polypeptide(L)'
;MIELLLQLTSTIDNWLNKPYIRIDGLLIDRWSWVHLITGIVIGLIVIWKLKKVSPWKAHPMVFLILILWEIFERVMGNVLFKVETMTDKTWDMIIGFGGYYLIYSLYISKRKLIPKD
;
A
#
# COMPACT_ATOMS: atom_id res chain seq x y z
N MET A 1 -8.73 2.72 -30.57
CA MET A 1 -9.18 2.54 -29.17
C MET A 1 -8.16 1.74 -28.36
N ILE A 2 -7.78 0.53 -28.82
CA ILE A 2 -6.77 -0.31 -28.16
C ILE A 2 -5.39 0.39 -28.09
N GLU A 3 -4.91 0.97 -29.19
CA GLU A 3 -3.63 1.71 -29.20
C GLU A 3 -3.60 2.89 -28.22
N LEU A 4 -4.70 3.65 -28.15
CA LEU A 4 -4.84 4.77 -27.21
C LEU A 4 -4.78 4.29 -25.76
N LEU A 5 -5.43 3.15 -25.45
CA LEU A 5 -5.38 2.55 -24.11
C LEU A 5 -3.96 2.09 -23.76
N LEU A 6 -3.26 1.44 -24.68
CA LEU A 6 -1.88 1.00 -24.48
C LEU A 6 -0.91 2.18 -24.29
N GLN A 7 -1.10 3.26 -25.04
CA GLN A 7 -0.29 4.46 -24.90
C GLN A 7 -0.55 5.17 -23.56
N LEU A 8 -1.82 5.21 -23.12
CA LEU A 8 -2.19 5.78 -21.83
C LEU A 8 -1.62 4.95 -20.67
N THR A 9 -1.76 3.62 -20.69
CA THR A 9 -1.22 2.74 -19.65
C THR A 9 0.31 2.84 -19.59
N SER A 10 0.99 2.85 -20.73
CA SER A 10 2.44 3.07 -20.80
C SER A 10 2.86 4.42 -20.22
N THR A 11 2.11 5.49 -20.50
CA THR A 11 2.43 6.83 -19.99
C THR A 11 2.26 6.90 -18.47
N ILE A 12 1.18 6.31 -17.96
CA ILE A 12 0.91 6.25 -16.51
C ILE A 12 1.98 5.41 -15.81
N ASP A 13 2.29 4.23 -16.34
CA ASP A 13 3.32 3.34 -15.80
C ASP A 13 4.68 4.04 -15.76
N ASN A 14 5.11 4.67 -16.85
CA ASN A 14 6.36 5.45 -16.89
C ASN A 14 6.38 6.61 -15.89
N TRP A 15 5.23 7.26 -15.67
CA TRP A 15 5.13 8.35 -14.70
C TRP A 15 5.19 7.84 -13.25
N LEU A 16 4.56 6.70 -12.95
CA LEU A 16 4.52 6.10 -11.61
C LEU A 16 5.89 5.53 -11.21
N ASN A 17 6.57 4.88 -12.15
CA ASN A 17 7.85 4.23 -11.93
C ASN A 17 9.06 5.19 -11.92
N LYS A 18 8.82 6.50 -11.84
CA LYS A 18 9.90 7.49 -11.80
C LYS A 18 10.54 7.47 -10.40
N PRO A 19 11.80 7.05 -10.26
CA PRO A 19 12.42 6.87 -8.95
C PRO A 19 12.65 8.20 -8.24
N TYR A 20 12.41 8.21 -6.93
CA TYR A 20 12.88 9.25 -6.01
C TYR A 20 14.20 8.84 -5.35
N ILE A 21 14.31 7.58 -4.92
CA ILE A 21 15.49 7.00 -4.30
C ILE A 21 15.78 5.68 -5.01
N ARG A 22 17.04 5.51 -5.44
CA ARG A 22 17.52 4.26 -6.03
C ARG A 22 18.86 3.92 -5.41
N ILE A 23 18.87 2.89 -4.57
CA ILE A 23 20.05 2.32 -3.91
C ILE A 23 20.04 0.82 -4.18
N ASP A 24 21.16 0.12 -4.09
CA ASP A 24 21.25 -1.31 -4.33
C ASP A 24 20.22 -2.09 -3.49
N GLY A 25 19.21 -2.65 -4.17
CA GLY A 25 18.11 -3.38 -3.53
C GLY A 25 17.00 -2.51 -2.92
N LEU A 26 16.95 -1.21 -3.21
CA LEU A 26 15.84 -0.34 -2.81
C LEU A 26 15.48 0.62 -3.95
N LEU A 27 14.28 0.45 -4.47
CA LEU A 27 13.61 1.42 -5.33
C LEU A 27 12.45 2.04 -4.54
N ILE A 28 12.50 3.36 -4.34
CA ILE A 28 11.33 4.12 -3.89
C ILE A 28 10.96 5.08 -5.02
N ASP A 29 9.80 4.88 -5.59
CA ASP A 29 9.26 5.69 -6.68
C ASP A 29 7.85 6.20 -6.31
N ARG A 30 7.06 6.60 -7.32
CA ARG A 30 5.69 7.08 -7.05
C ARG A 30 4.73 5.93 -6.78
N TRP A 31 5.04 4.72 -7.19
CA TRP A 31 4.28 3.52 -6.87
C TRP A 31 4.34 3.21 -5.37
N SER A 32 5.51 3.39 -4.76
CA SER A 32 5.64 3.31 -3.29
C SER A 32 4.72 4.29 -2.54
N TRP A 33 4.42 5.47 -3.10
CA TRP A 33 3.43 6.39 -2.53
C TRP A 33 2.00 5.88 -2.66
N VAL A 34 1.67 5.21 -3.77
CA VAL A 34 0.37 4.55 -3.95
C VAL A 34 0.17 3.49 -2.86
N HIS A 35 1.21 2.70 -2.58
CA HIS A 35 1.22 1.74 -1.48
C HIS A 35 1.01 2.40 -0.11
N LEU A 36 1.74 3.48 0.18
CA LEU A 36 1.58 4.24 1.42
C LEU A 36 0.14 4.77 1.60
N ILE A 37 -0.40 5.41 0.56
CA ILE A 37 -1.75 5.99 0.57
C ILE A 37 -2.79 4.88 0.73
N THR A 38 -2.63 3.75 0.05
CA THR A 38 -3.51 2.59 0.18
C THR A 38 -3.49 2.06 1.61
N GLY A 39 -2.30 1.95 2.22
CA GLY A 39 -2.14 1.63 3.64
C GLY A 39 -2.90 2.57 4.57
N ILE A 40 -2.76 3.89 4.36
CA ILE A 40 -3.49 4.93 5.10
C ILE A 40 -5.01 4.74 4.98
N VAL A 41 -5.51 4.55 3.76
CA VAL A 41 -6.93 4.34 3.48
C VAL A 41 -7.45 3.09 4.19
N ILE A 42 -6.71 1.97 4.12
CA ILE A 42 -7.03 0.74 4.85
C ILE A 42 -7.06 1.02 6.36
N GLY A 43 -6.09 1.76 6.90
CA GLY A 43 -6.05 2.17 8.30
C GLY A 43 -7.31 2.93 8.74
N LEU A 44 -7.74 3.90 7.93
CA LEU A 44 -8.98 4.67 8.17
C LEU A 44 -10.22 3.75 8.15
N ILE A 45 -10.31 2.85 7.18
CA ILE A 45 -11.41 1.86 7.09
C ILE A 45 -11.42 0.96 8.32
N VAL A 46 -10.26 0.44 8.72
CA VAL A 46 -10.12 -0.41 9.90
C VAL A 46 -10.58 0.34 11.14
N ILE A 47 -10.11 1.57 11.38
CA ILE A 47 -10.52 2.36 12.55
C ILE A 47 -12.02 2.62 12.56
N TRP A 48 -12.61 2.95 11.41
CA TRP A 48 -14.06 3.11 11.29
C TRP A 48 -14.82 1.83 11.67
N LYS A 49 -14.25 0.65 11.37
CA LYS A 49 -14.82 -0.66 11.69
C LYS A 49 -14.35 -1.28 13.01
N LEU A 50 -13.35 -0.72 13.71
CA LEU A 50 -12.77 -1.27 14.94
C LEU A 50 -13.79 -1.41 16.08
N LYS A 51 -14.93 -0.70 16.01
CA LYS A 51 -16.07 -0.93 16.93
C LYS A 51 -16.63 -2.36 16.84
N LYS A 52 -16.41 -3.06 15.72
CA LYS A 52 -16.94 -4.39 15.42
C LYS A 52 -15.86 -5.48 15.32
N VAL A 53 -14.60 -5.11 15.15
CA VAL A 53 -13.49 -6.05 14.90
C VAL A 53 -12.35 -5.76 15.87
N SER A 54 -11.86 -6.80 16.56
CA SER A 54 -10.71 -6.65 17.46
C SER A 54 -9.41 -6.40 16.66
N PRO A 55 -8.48 -5.58 17.19
CA PRO A 55 -7.20 -5.34 16.52
C PRO A 55 -6.43 -6.60 16.14
N TRP A 56 -6.45 -7.60 17.01
CA TRP A 56 -5.82 -8.91 16.78
C TRP A 56 -6.30 -9.62 15.52
N LYS A 57 -7.56 -9.38 15.10
CA LYS A 57 -8.10 -9.91 13.84
C LYS A 57 -7.83 -8.98 12.66
N ALA A 58 -7.75 -7.66 12.90
CA ALA A 58 -7.53 -6.67 11.86
C ALA A 58 -6.10 -6.71 11.29
N HIS A 59 -5.06 -6.83 12.14
CA HIS A 59 -3.66 -6.81 11.66
C HIS A 59 -3.34 -7.93 10.67
N PRO A 60 -3.65 -9.22 10.95
CA PRO A 60 -3.39 -10.29 10.01
C PRO A 60 -4.20 -10.14 8.72
N MET A 61 -5.44 -9.64 8.81
CA MET A 61 -6.29 -9.43 7.64
C MET A 61 -5.73 -8.34 6.71
N VAL A 62 -5.24 -7.23 7.26
CA VAL A 62 -4.57 -6.18 6.48
C VAL A 62 -3.30 -6.71 5.82
N PHE A 63 -2.49 -7.46 6.57
CA PHE A 63 -1.28 -8.09 6.02
C PHE A 63 -1.61 -9.01 4.84
N LEU A 64 -2.64 -9.85 4.97
CA LEU A 64 -3.11 -10.72 3.89
C LEU A 64 -3.63 -9.92 2.68
N ILE A 65 -4.36 -8.82 2.90
CA ILE A 65 -4.84 -7.95 1.80
C ILE A 65 -3.67 -7.37 1.02
N LEU A 66 -2.62 -6.89 1.69
CA LEU A 66 -1.44 -6.35 1.03
C LEU A 66 -0.66 -7.43 0.27
N ILE A 67 -0.54 -8.64 0.82
CA ILE A 67 0.04 -9.79 0.09
C ILE A 67 -0.77 -10.10 -1.17
N LEU A 68 -2.10 -10.13 -1.06
CA LEU A 68 -2.96 -10.40 -2.21
C LEU A 68 -2.84 -9.30 -3.28
N TRP A 69 -2.67 -8.05 -2.86
CA TRP A 69 -2.39 -6.93 -3.76
C TRP A 69 -1.08 -7.14 -4.53
N GLU A 70 0.01 -7.50 -3.84
CA GLU A 70 1.31 -7.79 -4.48
C GLU A 70 1.27 -8.97 -5.46
N ILE A 71 0.50 -10.01 -5.12
CA ILE A 71 0.26 -11.15 -6.00
C ILE A 71 -0.53 -10.70 -7.24
N PHE A 72 -1.57 -9.89 -7.04
CA PHE A 72 -2.35 -9.33 -8.14
C PHE A 72 -1.48 -8.51 -9.09
N GLU A 73 -0.65 -7.60 -8.58
CA GLU A 73 0.29 -6.82 -9.39
C GLU A 73 1.27 -7.72 -10.16
N ARG A 74 1.78 -8.77 -9.52
CA ARG A 74 2.66 -9.73 -10.17
C ARG A 74 1.98 -10.46 -11.32
N VAL A 75 0.73 -10.91 -11.12
CA VAL A 75 -0.04 -11.64 -12.14
C VAL A 75 -0.39 -10.71 -13.31
N MET A 76 -0.67 -9.44 -13.02
CA MET A 76 -0.99 -8.42 -14.02
C MET A 76 0.26 -7.71 -14.60
N GLY A 77 1.46 -8.20 -14.24
CA GLY A 77 2.73 -7.68 -14.74
C GLY A 77 2.84 -7.81 -16.26
N ASN A 78 3.40 -6.79 -16.90
CA ASN A 78 3.47 -6.57 -18.36
C ASN A 78 2.15 -6.18 -19.04
N VAL A 79 1.01 -6.23 -18.35
CA VAL A 79 -0.29 -5.78 -18.90
C VAL A 79 -0.69 -4.45 -18.32
N LEU A 80 -0.67 -4.33 -16.98
CA LEU A 80 -1.07 -3.13 -16.26
C LEU A 80 0.04 -2.54 -15.39
N PHE A 81 1.04 -3.35 -15.05
CA PHE A 81 2.13 -2.96 -14.15
C PHE A 81 3.47 -3.38 -14.72
N LYS A 82 4.50 -2.60 -14.42
CA LYS A 82 5.89 -2.98 -14.68
C LYS A 82 6.27 -4.23 -13.88
N VAL A 83 7.17 -5.03 -14.45
CA VAL A 83 7.80 -6.14 -13.72
C VAL A 83 8.83 -5.57 -12.76
N GLU A 84 8.55 -5.74 -11.46
CA GLU A 84 9.42 -5.31 -10.37
C GLU A 84 10.17 -6.48 -9.75
N THR A 85 11.27 -6.16 -9.06
CA THR A 85 12.02 -7.18 -8.33
C THR A 85 11.26 -7.60 -7.06
N MET A 86 11.55 -8.79 -6.53
CA MET A 86 10.95 -9.20 -5.25
C MET A 86 11.33 -8.26 -4.10
N THR A 87 12.48 -7.59 -4.20
CA THR A 87 12.92 -6.63 -3.20
C THR A 87 12.08 -5.36 -3.24
N ASP A 88 11.77 -4.84 -4.43
CA ASP A 88 10.91 -3.66 -4.60
C ASP A 88 9.52 -3.93 -4.01
N LYS A 89 8.92 -5.08 -4.35
CA LYS A 89 7.64 -5.55 -3.78
C LYS A 89 7.66 -5.67 -2.25
N THR A 90 8.79 -6.11 -1.70
CA THR A 90 8.95 -6.23 -0.25
C THR A 90 8.92 -4.84 0.40
N TRP A 91 9.60 -3.87 -0.20
CA TRP A 91 9.59 -2.49 0.28
C TRP A 91 8.23 -1.84 0.14
N ASP A 92 7.54 -2.05 -0.97
CA ASP A 92 6.19 -1.52 -1.19
C ASP A 92 5.18 -2.09 -0.19
N MET A 93 5.27 -3.39 0.13
CA MET A 93 4.49 -3.98 1.21
C MET A 93 4.83 -3.36 2.58
N ILE A 94 6.11 -3.15 2.91
CA ILE A 94 6.54 -2.50 4.15
C ILE A 94 5.99 -1.07 4.23
N ILE A 95 6.07 -0.30 3.14
CA ILE A 95 5.60 1.08 3.05
C ILE A 95 4.08 1.12 3.19
N GLY A 96 3.34 0.24 2.52
CA GLY A 96 1.90 0.10 2.68
C GLY A 96 1.49 -0.25 4.10
N PHE A 97 2.21 -1.16 4.75
CA PHE A 97 1.97 -1.49 6.15
C PHE A 97 2.31 -0.32 7.09
N GLY A 98 3.35 0.45 6.78
CA GLY A 98 3.70 1.69 7.46
C GLY A 98 2.58 2.73 7.41
N GLY A 99 1.95 2.91 6.26
CA GLY A 99 0.78 3.80 6.11
C GLY A 99 -0.41 3.38 6.98
N TYR A 100 -0.69 2.07 7.04
CA TYR A 100 -1.71 1.52 7.95
C TYR A 100 -1.39 1.80 9.42
N TYR A 101 -0.16 1.53 9.85
CA TYR A 101 0.26 1.72 11.24
C TYR A 101 0.32 3.17 11.67
N LEU A 102 0.64 4.09 10.74
CA LEU A 102 0.60 5.52 11.00
C LEU A 102 -0.78 5.92 11.55
N ILE A 103 -1.85 5.58 10.83
CA ILE A 103 -3.22 5.93 11.22
C ILE A 103 -3.64 5.16 12.49
N TYR A 104 -3.31 3.88 12.57
CA TYR A 104 -3.63 3.05 13.73
C TYR A 104 -2.99 3.58 15.02
N SER A 105 -1.73 4.03 14.97
CA SER A 105 -1.02 4.60 16.13
C SER A 105 -1.64 5.92 16.60
N LEU A 106 -2.03 6.79 15.66
CA LEU A 106 -2.71 8.05 15.94
C LEU A 106 -4.04 7.81 16.66
N TYR A 107 -4.79 6.79 16.22
CA TYR A 107 -6.05 6.41 16.86
C TYR A 107 -5.87 5.88 18.29
N ILE A 108 -4.90 4.98 18.52
CA ILE A 108 -4.61 4.47 19.88
C ILE A 108 -4.19 5.61 20.80
N SER A 109 -3.29 6.47 20.33
CA SER A 109 -2.77 7.60 21.11
C SER A 109 -3.91 8.51 21.56
N LYS A 110 -4.85 8.81 20.66
CA LYS A 110 -6.05 9.58 20.99
C LYS A 110 -6.95 8.89 22.02
N ARG A 111 -7.13 7.56 21.95
CA ARG A 111 -7.94 6.81 22.93
C ARG A 111 -7.34 6.76 24.33
N LYS A 112 -6.01 6.81 24.47
CA LYS A 112 -5.35 6.86 25.79
C LYS A 112 -5.57 8.20 26.51
N LEU A 113 -5.81 9.27 25.75
CA LEU A 113 -6.00 10.62 26.28
C LEU A 113 -7.44 10.92 26.71
N ILE A 114 -8.40 10.08 26.32
CA ILE A 114 -9.81 10.26 26.70
C ILE A 114 -10.05 9.44 27.99
N PRO A 115 -10.45 10.09 29.10
CA PRO A 115 -10.82 9.40 30.33
C PRO A 115 -11.86 8.30 30.04
N LYS A 116 -11.71 7.15 30.68
CA LYS A 116 -12.75 6.11 30.68
C LYS A 116 -13.70 6.44 31.83
N ASP A 117 -14.77 7.15 31.50
CA ASP A 117 -15.90 7.36 32.40
C ASP A 117 -16.69 6.05 32.60
#